data_AF-A0A0A0J691-F1
#
_entry.id   AF-A0A0A0J691-F1
#
_cell.length_a   1.000
_cell.length_b   1.000
_cell.length_c   1.000
_cell.angle_alpha   90.00
_cell.angle_beta   90.00
_cell.angle_gamma   90.00
#
_symmetry.space_group_name_H-M   'P 1'
#
loop_
_entity.id
_entity.type
_entity.pdbx_description
1 polymer ?
#
loop_
_entity_poly.entity_id
_entity_poly.type
_entity_poly.pdbx_seq_one_letter_code
_entity_poly.pdbx_strand_id
1 'polypeptide(L)'
;MPAVTVENILALPRVAEPRADAVTRPVSGVTTAPQGFEGEGFPVRRAFAGVDLAALDPFIHMDQMGEVEYAPGEPKGTPWLI
;
A
#
# COMPACT_ATOMS: atom_id res chain seq x y z
N MET A 1 0.93 -12.83 21.66
CA MET A 1 1.16 -13.63 20.44
C MET A 1 2.46 -14.39 20.61
N PRO A 2 2.50 -15.71 20.42
CA PRO A 2 3.76 -16.45 20.46
C PRO A 2 4.65 -16.04 19.27
N ALA A 3 5.95 -15.96 19.49
CA ALA A 3 6.90 -15.76 18.40
C ALA A 3 6.91 -17.00 17.50
N VAL A 4 6.75 -16.81 16.19
CA VAL A 4 6.90 -17.87 15.20
C VAL A 4 8.35 -17.87 14.74
N THR A 5 9.04 -18.99 14.95
CA THR A 5 10.40 -19.21 14.44
C THR A 5 10.33 -20.20 13.29
N VAL A 6 10.91 -19.84 12.15
CA VAL A 6 11.04 -20.71 10.97
C VAL A 6 12.50 -21.09 10.79
N GLU A 7 12.76 -22.27 10.24
CA GLU A 7 14.12 -22.77 9.97
C GLU A 7 14.88 -21.86 8.98
N ASN A 8 14.17 -21.29 8.00
CA ASN A 8 14.75 -20.39 7.00
C ASN A 8 13.83 -19.19 6.72
N ILE A 9 14.23 -18.01 7.17
CA ILE A 9 13.49 -16.75 6.97
C ILE A 9 13.50 -16.24 5.52
N LEU A 10 14.32 -16.83 4.65
CA LEU A 10 14.40 -16.51 3.22
C LEU A 10 13.61 -17.49 2.35
N ALA A 11 13.06 -18.55 2.94
CA ALA A 11 12.25 -19.53 2.21
C ALA A 11 10.80 -19.03 2.10
N LEU A 12 10.44 -18.49 0.94
CA LEU A 12 9.06 -18.18 0.59
C LEU A 12 8.55 -19.17 -0.46
N PRO A 13 7.32 -19.71 -0.31
CA PRO A 13 6.69 -20.45 -1.39
C PRO A 13 6.63 -19.60 -2.66
N ARG A 14 7.03 -20.18 -3.80
CA ARG A 14 6.84 -19.50 -5.09
C ARG A 14 5.35 -19.40 -5.40
N VAL A 15 4.93 -18.25 -5.91
CA VAL A 15 3.59 -18.10 -6.48
C VAL A 15 3.54 -18.94 -7.77
N ALA A 16 2.54 -19.81 -7.88
CA ALA A 16 2.34 -20.60 -9.08
C ALA A 16 1.96 -19.67 -10.25
N GLU A 17 2.44 -19.99 -11.44
CA GLU A 17 2.02 -19.28 -12.64
C GLU A 17 0.52 -19.52 -12.91
N PRO A 18 -0.18 -18.54 -13.51
CA PRO A 18 -1.55 -18.73 -13.97
C PRO A 18 -1.64 -19.93 -14.92
N ARG A 19 -2.71 -20.72 -14.79
CA ARG A 19 -2.98 -21.84 -15.70
C ARG A 19 -3.35 -21.31 -17.09
N ALA A 20 -3.17 -22.13 -18.13
CA ALA A 20 -3.52 -21.75 -19.50
C ALA A 20 -5.02 -21.43 -19.69
N ASP A 21 -5.89 -21.99 -18.85
CA ASP A 21 -7.34 -21.75 -18.80
C ASP A 21 -7.74 -20.64 -17.81
N ALA A 22 -6.78 -19.90 -17.24
CA ALA A 22 -7.06 -18.81 -16.33
C ALA A 22 -7.79 -17.66 -17.05
N VAL A 23 -8.84 -17.15 -16.42
CA VAL A 23 -9.62 -16.03 -16.95
C VAL A 23 -9.09 -14.71 -16.38
N THR A 24 -8.77 -13.77 -17.26
CA THR A 24 -8.42 -12.40 -16.86
C THR A 24 -9.64 -11.68 -16.30
N ARG A 25 -9.53 -11.14 -15.10
CA ARG A 25 -10.57 -10.31 -14.50
C ARG A 25 -10.65 -8.96 -15.24
N PRO A 26 -11.84 -8.47 -15.61
CA PRO A 26 -11.96 -7.15 -16.23
C PRO A 26 -11.70 -6.03 -15.22
N VAL A 27 -11.26 -4.88 -15.72
CA VAL A 27 -11.15 -3.64 -14.93
C VAL A 27 -12.56 -3.08 -14.72
N SER A 28 -12.98 -2.94 -13.46
CA SER A 28 -14.30 -2.42 -13.10
C SER A 28 -14.37 -0.88 -13.12
N GLY A 29 -13.23 -0.20 -13.00
CA GLY A 29 -13.16 1.25 -13.02
C GLY A 29 -11.73 1.76 -12.91
N VAL A 30 -11.54 3.05 -13.24
CA VAL A 30 -10.26 3.77 -13.12
C VAL A 30 -10.54 5.10 -12.45
N THR A 31 -9.84 5.39 -11.36
CA THR A 31 -9.98 6.63 -10.59
C THR A 31 -8.63 7.29 -10.41
N THR A 32 -8.61 8.62 -10.42
CA THR A 32 -7.41 9.40 -10.11
C THR A 32 -7.31 9.59 -8.60
N ALA A 33 -6.22 9.09 -8.00
CA ALA A 33 -5.96 9.25 -6.58
C ALA A 33 -5.74 10.74 -6.24
N PRO A 34 -6.57 11.34 -5.36
CA PRO A 34 -6.35 12.71 -4.91
C PRO A 34 -5.06 12.80 -4.09
N GLN A 35 -4.42 13.97 -4.15
CA GLN A 35 -3.21 14.26 -3.40
C GLN A 35 -3.56 14.90 -2.05
N GLY A 36 -2.77 14.60 -1.02
CA GLY A 36 -2.86 15.21 0.30
C GLY A 36 -1.51 15.22 1.01
N PHE A 37 -1.52 15.60 2.28
CA PHE A 37 -0.36 15.52 3.17
C PHE A 37 -0.72 14.71 4.42
N GLU A 38 0.21 13.87 4.88
CA GLU A 38 0.10 13.10 6.12
C GLU A 38 1.25 13.49 7.08
N GLY A 39 1.01 13.45 8.39
CA GLY A 39 1.98 13.88 9.40
C GLY A 39 2.44 15.33 9.23
N GLU A 40 3.75 15.56 9.39
CA GLU A 40 4.38 16.88 9.24
C GLU A 40 4.75 17.19 7.77
N GLY A 41 3.85 16.89 6.84
CA GLY A 41 3.95 17.32 5.45
C GLY A 41 4.42 16.26 4.45
N PHE A 42 4.20 14.97 4.71
CA PHE A 42 4.47 13.93 3.71
C PHE A 42 3.43 13.96 2.58
N PRO A 43 3.81 14.25 1.33
CA PRO A 43 2.86 14.24 0.23
C PRO A 43 2.48 12.81 -0.11
N VAL A 44 1.18 12.55 -0.15
CA VAL A 44 0.61 11.24 -0.46
C VAL A 44 -0.42 11.33 -1.57
N ARG A 45 -0.62 10.22 -2.27
CA ARG A 45 -1.78 9.99 -3.14
C ARG A 45 -2.64 8.87 -2.56
N ARG A 46 -3.91 9.18 -2.27
CA ARG A 46 -4.83 8.26 -1.62
C ARG A 46 -5.55 7.38 -2.64
N ALA A 47 -5.05 6.16 -2.84
CA ALA A 47 -5.50 5.27 -3.91
C ALA A 47 -6.96 4.85 -3.76
N PHE A 48 -7.41 4.61 -2.54
CA PHE A 48 -8.76 4.11 -2.23
C PHE A 48 -9.80 5.22 -1.99
N ALA A 49 -9.43 6.49 -2.14
CA ALA A 49 -10.37 7.59 -1.92
C ALA A 49 -11.58 7.50 -2.86
N GLY A 50 -12.78 7.37 -2.27
CA GLY A 50 -14.04 7.35 -3.01
C GLY A 50 -14.38 6.02 -3.70
N VAL A 51 -13.58 4.96 -3.51
CA VAL A 51 -13.92 3.61 -3.96
C VAL A 51 -14.83 2.94 -2.93
N ASP A 52 -15.83 2.17 -3.39
CA ASP A 52 -16.71 1.41 -2.51
C ASP A 52 -15.92 0.40 -1.68
N LEU A 53 -16.11 0.44 -0.35
CA LEU A 53 -15.44 -0.45 0.60
C LEU A 53 -15.73 -1.93 0.32
N ALA A 54 -16.92 -2.27 -0.19
CA ALA A 54 -17.26 -3.64 -0.56
C ALA A 54 -16.39 -4.17 -1.71
N ALA A 55 -15.85 -3.28 -2.55
CA ALA A 55 -14.90 -3.64 -3.61
C ALA A 55 -13.43 -3.69 -3.13
N LEU A 56 -13.15 -3.20 -1.92
CA LEU A 56 -11.79 -3.10 -1.36
C LEU A 56 -11.47 -4.15 -0.30
N ASP A 57 -12.48 -4.79 0.32
CA ASP A 57 -12.28 -5.82 1.35
C ASP A 57 -11.21 -6.86 0.94
N PRO A 58 -10.16 -7.12 1.76
CA PRO A 58 -9.92 -6.66 3.15
C PRO A 58 -9.03 -5.43 3.30
N PHE A 59 -8.79 -4.69 2.23
CA PHE A 59 -7.94 -3.51 2.25
C PHE A 59 -8.71 -2.29 2.77
N ILE A 60 -8.14 -1.62 3.76
CA ILE A 60 -8.77 -0.47 4.44
C ILE A 60 -8.19 0.85 3.95
N HIS A 61 -6.90 0.87 3.59
CA HIS A 61 -6.18 2.09 3.25
C HIS A 61 -4.96 1.78 2.38
N MET A 62 -4.67 2.65 1.42
CA MET A 62 -3.47 2.60 0.60
C MET A 62 -3.13 4.02 0.14
N ASP A 63 -2.00 4.50 0.63
CA ASP A 63 -1.41 5.76 0.22
C ASP A 63 -0.08 5.49 -0.48
N GLN A 64 0.08 6.07 -1.67
CA GLN A 64 1.38 6.14 -2.32
C GLN A 64 2.11 7.37 -1.81
N MET A 65 3.28 7.15 -1.22
CA MET A 65 4.19 8.23 -0.89
C MET A 65 4.72 8.87 -2.17
N GLY A 66 4.65 10.19 -2.27
CA GLY A 66 5.13 10.94 -3.43
C GLY A 66 6.60 10.67 -3.74
N GLU A 67 6.99 10.81 -5.01
CA GLU A 67 8.40 10.80 -5.43
C GLU A 67 9.03 12.11 -4.95
N VAL A 68 9.60 12.09 -3.75
CA VAL A 68 10.24 13.25 -3.13
C VAL A 68 11.67 12.90 -2.76
N GLU A 69 12.61 13.69 -3.26
CA GLU A 69 13.99 13.69 -2.79
C GLU A 69 14.06 14.54 -1.52
N TYR A 70 14.36 13.89 -0.40
CA TYR A 70 14.59 14.58 0.87
C TYR A 70 16.09 14.75 1.12
N ALA A 71 16.53 15.96 1.43
CA ALA A 71 17.86 16.21 1.97
C ALA A 71 17.96 15.76 3.45
N PRO A 72 19.17 15.63 4.00
CA PRO A 72 19.35 15.29 5.41
C PRO A 72 18.59 16.25 6.35
N GLY A 73 17.71 15.71 7.20
CA GLY A 73 16.93 16.46 8.19
C GLY A 73 15.61 17.09 7.69
N GLU A 74 15.31 16.96 6.41
CA GLU A 74 14.04 17.38 5.83
C GLU A 74 12.84 16.47 6.15
N PRO A 75 12.94 15.12 6.21
CA PRO A 75 11.77 14.30 6.50
C PRO A 75 11.41 14.44 7.98
N LYS A 76 10.27 15.10 8.24
CA LYS A 76 9.80 15.44 9.60
C LYS A 76 9.11 14.28 10.33
N GLY A 77 8.59 13.29 9.60
CA GLY A 77 7.94 12.15 10.21
C GLY A 77 6.47 12.40 10.58
N THR A 78 5.92 11.45 11.31
CA THR A 78 4.62 11.53 11.99
C THR A 78 4.90 11.52 13.50
N PRO A 79 5.24 12.67 14.10
CA PRO A 79 5.59 12.72 15.51
C PRO A 79 4.42 12.26 16.39
N TRP A 80 4.72 11.45 17.39
CA TRP A 80 3.75 10.96 18.37
C TRP A 80 3.43 11.98 19.47
N LEU A 81 4.03 13.18 19.42
CA LEU A 81 3.99 14.18 20.49
C LEU A 81 3.30 15.47 20.02
N ILE A 82 2.07 15.67 20.53
CA ILE A 82 1.70 16.88 21.27
C ILE A 82 1.58 16.45 22.73
#